data_AF-A0A2V5P7J7-F1
#
_entry.id   AF-A0A2V5P7J7-F1
#
_cell.length_a   1.000
_cell.length_b   1.000
_cell.length_c   1.000
_cell.angle_alpha   90.00
_cell.angle_beta   90.00
_cell.angle_gamma   90.00
#
_symmetry.space_group_name_H-M   'P 1'
#
loop_
_entity.id
_entity.type
_entity.pdbx_description
1 polymer ?
#
loop_
_entity_poly.entity_id
_entity_poly.type
_entity_poly.pdbx_seq_one_letter_code
_entity_poly.pdbx_strand_id
1 'polypeptide(L)'
;VAFGLLEARRARHERAERAAFAAVQAILTPEWMRSMIVVQSIPDGSTVSEIEGDARVFAAVQAVGCILEGLGYSVYARIVPLHVVGDLLGGTARLAWRKAQPYVEEERRRSGSQKHFEWFEWLATQLERYSPGKTNLEMGAHQAYQDWKP
;
A
#
# COMPACT_ATOMS: atom_id res chain seq x y z
N VAL A 1 39.83 2.43 7.99
CA VAL A 1 38.91 3.50 7.50
C VAL A 1 37.76 2.94 6.65
N ALA A 2 38.01 2.08 5.66
CA ALA A 2 36.95 1.47 4.83
C ALA A 2 35.90 0.67 5.63
N PHE A 3 36.32 -0.10 6.65
CA PHE A 3 35.41 -0.85 7.52
C PHE A 3 34.44 0.05 8.29
N GLY A 4 34.92 1.15 8.89
CA GLY A 4 34.07 2.11 9.61
C GLY A 4 33.07 2.85 8.71
N LEU A 5 33.42 3.11 7.45
CA LEU A 5 32.49 3.69 6.46
C LEU A 5 31.39 2.70 6.06
N LEU A 6 31.74 1.42 5.90
CA LEU A 6 30.77 0.36 5.62
C LEU A 6 29.81 0.15 6.78
N GLU A 7 30.32 0.09 8.02
CA GLU A 7 29.47 -0.04 9.20
C GLU A 7 28.58 1.18 9.43
N ALA A 8 29.10 2.40 9.23
CA ALA A 8 28.29 3.62 9.34
C ALA A 8 27.17 3.65 8.29
N ARG A 9 27.44 3.18 7.07
CA ARG A 9 26.42 3.07 6.00
C ARG A 9 25.35 2.04 6.36
N ARG A 10 25.74 0.87 6.87
CA ARG A 10 24.82 -0.19 7.31
C ARG A 10 23.94 0.28 8.46
N ALA A 11 24.53 0.89 9.48
CA ALA A 11 23.78 1.44 10.61
C ALA A 11 22.83 2.59 10.22
N ARG A 12 23.15 3.35 9.17
CA ARG A 12 22.25 4.38 8.62
C ARG A 12 21.09 3.74 7.85
N HIS A 13 21.36 2.69 7.08
CA HIS A 13 20.32 1.92 6.37
C HIS A 13 19.31 1.29 7.32
N GLU A 14 19.80 0.56 8.33
CA GLU A 14 18.92 -0.09 9.31
C GLU A 14 18.08 0.92 10.12
N ARG A 15 18.63 2.11 10.42
CA ARG A 15 17.86 3.19 11.06
C ARG A 15 16.76 3.74 10.15
N ALA A 16 17.07 3.93 8.86
CA ALA A 16 16.09 4.37 7.88
C ALA A 16 14.96 3.34 7.71
N GLU A 17 15.29 2.04 7.67
CA GLU A 17 14.28 0.98 7.58
C GLU A 17 13.39 0.91 8.82
N ARG A 18 13.95 0.98 10.03
CA ARG A 18 13.15 1.02 11.27
C ARG A 18 12.24 2.25 11.31
N ALA A 19 12.72 3.41 10.87
CA ALA A 19 11.93 4.63 10.78
C ALA A 19 10.80 4.50 9.74
N ALA A 20 11.07 3.90 8.59
CA ALA A 20 10.07 3.62 7.56
C ALA A 20 8.99 2.66 8.07
N PHE A 21 9.38 1.60 8.78
CA PHE A 21 8.45 0.66 9.41
C PHE A 21 7.55 1.37 10.43
N ALA A 22 8.13 2.19 11.31
CA ALA A 22 7.38 2.95 12.29
C ALA A 22 6.42 3.96 11.63
N ALA A 23 6.84 4.62 10.54
CA ALA A 23 6.00 5.53 9.78
C ALA A 23 4.81 4.80 9.13
N VAL A 24 5.05 3.63 8.52
CA VAL A 24 3.97 2.81 7.96
C VAL A 24 3.02 2.36 9.07
N GLN A 25 3.53 1.89 10.22
CA GLN A 25 2.67 1.48 11.33
C GLN A 25 1.84 2.63 11.92
N ALA A 26 2.40 3.84 12.01
CA ALA A 26 1.69 5.01 12.52
C ALA A 26 0.48 5.39 11.65
N ILE A 27 0.51 5.02 10.36
CA ILE A 27 -0.58 5.25 9.41
C ILE A 27 -1.73 4.23 9.62
N LEU A 28 -1.45 3.05 10.19
CA LEU A 28 -2.42 1.96 10.40
C LEU A 28 -3.26 2.18 11.66
N THR A 29 -3.99 3.29 11.70
CA THR A 29 -4.85 3.64 12.83
C THR A 29 -6.07 2.71 12.92
N PRO A 30 -6.72 2.58 14.10
CA PRO A 30 -7.97 1.82 14.22
C PRO A 30 -9.08 2.30 13.29
N GLU A 31 -9.09 3.60 12.98
CA GLU A 31 -10.04 4.18 12.03
C GLU A 31 -9.75 3.72 10.60
N TRP A 32 -8.47 3.76 10.18
CA TRP A 32 -8.07 3.24 8.89
C TRP A 32 -8.40 1.75 8.76
N MET A 33 -8.17 0.95 9.80
CA MET A 33 -8.54 -0.47 9.83
C MET A 33 -10.06 -0.67 9.65
N ARG A 34 -10.91 0.15 10.28
CA ARG A 34 -12.37 0.09 10.08
C ARG A 34 -12.76 0.41 8.65
N SER A 35 -12.16 1.43 8.04
CA SER A 35 -12.37 1.76 6.63
C SER A 35 -11.91 0.63 5.71
N MET A 36 -10.75 0.04 5.99
CA MET A 36 -10.23 -1.06 5.20
C MET A 36 -11.13 -2.30 5.25
N ILE A 37 -11.75 -2.62 6.40
CA ILE A 37 -12.74 -3.70 6.50
C ILE A 37 -13.93 -3.46 5.58
N VAL A 38 -14.42 -2.21 5.52
CA VAL A 38 -15.51 -1.83 4.60
C VAL A 38 -15.06 -2.00 3.16
N VAL A 39 -13.89 -1.48 2.79
CA VAL A 39 -13.34 -1.63 1.42
C VAL A 39 -13.16 -3.09 1.03
N GLN A 40 -12.68 -3.95 1.94
CA GLN A 40 -12.54 -5.39 1.69
C GLN A 40 -13.88 -6.08 1.43
N SER A 41 -14.95 -5.56 2.04
CA SER A 41 -16.30 -6.12 1.96
C SER A 41 -17.09 -5.65 0.72
N ILE A 42 -16.56 -4.70 -0.05
CA ILE A 42 -17.13 -4.31 -1.35
C ILE A 42 -17.09 -5.53 -2.28
N PRO A 43 -18.22 -5.95 -2.89
CA PRO A 43 -18.22 -7.03 -3.88
C PRO A 43 -17.23 -6.79 -5.04
N ASP A 44 -16.59 -7.83 -5.56
CA ASP A 44 -15.79 -7.69 -6.79
C ASP A 44 -16.71 -7.32 -7.95
N GLY A 45 -16.31 -6.33 -8.76
CA GLY A 45 -17.12 -5.85 -9.89
C GLY A 45 -18.23 -4.87 -9.52
N SER A 46 -18.28 -4.37 -8.28
CA SER A 46 -19.21 -3.29 -7.91
C SER A 46 -19.07 -2.09 -8.85
N THR A 47 -20.22 -1.57 -9.24
CA THR A 47 -20.34 -0.37 -10.08
C THR A 47 -20.02 0.88 -9.28
N VAL A 48 -19.67 1.95 -9.99
CA VAL A 48 -19.39 3.25 -9.37
C VAL A 48 -20.58 3.77 -8.56
N SER A 49 -21.80 3.58 -9.08
CA SER A 49 -23.02 3.99 -8.37
C SER A 49 -23.26 3.21 -7.07
N GLU A 50 -22.81 1.96 -6.96
CA GLU A 50 -22.91 1.19 -5.72
C GLU A 50 -21.90 1.67 -4.67
N ILE A 51 -20.71 2.09 -5.10
CA ILE A 51 -19.69 2.67 -4.23
C ILE A 51 -20.13 4.05 -3.72
N GLU A 52 -20.61 4.91 -4.62
CA GLU A 52 -21.03 6.28 -4.30
C GLU A 52 -22.40 6.32 -3.59
N GLY A 53 -23.25 5.34 -3.84
CA GLY A 53 -24.62 5.27 -3.31
C GLY A 53 -24.69 4.97 -1.80
N ASP A 54 -23.65 4.35 -1.23
CA ASP A 54 -23.52 4.16 0.22
C ASP A 54 -22.43 5.09 0.77
N ALA A 55 -22.85 6.11 1.52
CA ALA A 55 -21.96 7.11 2.11
C ALA A 55 -20.85 6.50 3.00
N ARG A 56 -21.11 5.37 3.66
CA ARG A 56 -20.12 4.66 4.47
C ARG A 56 -19.07 4.00 3.58
N VAL A 57 -19.49 3.37 2.50
CA VAL A 57 -18.59 2.72 1.52
C VAL A 57 -17.75 3.78 0.83
N PHE A 58 -18.37 4.85 0.35
CA PHE A 58 -17.68 5.97 -0.28
C PHE A 58 -16.63 6.60 0.66
N ALA A 59 -17.00 6.92 1.89
CA ALA A 59 -16.06 7.47 2.88
C ALA A 59 -14.89 6.52 3.17
N ALA A 60 -15.14 5.20 3.22
CA ALA A 60 -14.10 4.20 3.43
C ALA A 60 -13.14 4.11 2.24
N VAL A 61 -13.64 4.12 1.00
CA VAL A 61 -12.82 4.17 -0.22
C VAL A 61 -11.95 5.42 -0.25
N GLN A 62 -12.53 6.58 0.07
CA GLN A 62 -11.79 7.84 0.15
C GLN A 62 -10.69 7.81 1.22
N ALA A 63 -11.00 7.33 2.43
CA ALA A 63 -10.03 7.25 3.52
C ALA A 63 -8.86 6.31 3.20
N VAL A 64 -9.15 5.11 2.69
CA VAL A 64 -8.12 4.14 2.29
C VAL A 64 -7.31 4.68 1.11
N GLY A 65 -7.98 5.23 0.10
CA GLY A 65 -7.36 5.82 -1.09
C GLY A 65 -6.39 6.95 -0.73
N CYS A 66 -6.80 7.92 0.10
CA CYS A 66 -5.92 9.02 0.53
C CYS A 66 -4.66 8.54 1.26
N ILE A 67 -4.78 7.54 2.12
CA ILE A 67 -3.64 6.98 2.82
C ILE A 67 -2.68 6.27 1.84
N LEU A 68 -3.20 5.44 0.95
CA LEU A 68 -2.39 4.71 -0.02
C LEU A 68 -1.80 5.62 -1.10
N GLU A 69 -2.48 6.71 -1.45
CA GLU A 69 -1.97 7.80 -2.29
C GLU A 69 -0.74 8.45 -1.67
N GLY A 70 -0.84 8.87 -0.41
CA GLY A 70 0.28 9.46 0.33
C GLY A 70 1.45 8.48 0.50
N LEU A 71 1.14 7.20 0.72
CA LEU A 71 2.16 6.16 0.80
C LEU A 71 2.85 5.92 -0.56
N GLY A 72 2.09 5.91 -1.65
CA GLY A 72 2.63 5.80 -3.01
C GLY A 72 3.60 6.92 -3.34
N TYR A 73 3.22 8.16 -3.03
CA TYR A 73 4.11 9.31 -3.18
C TYR A 73 5.35 9.20 -2.28
N SER A 74 5.19 8.73 -1.03
CA SER A 74 6.30 8.55 -0.09
C SER A 74 7.33 7.53 -0.59
N VAL A 75 6.88 6.48 -1.27
CA VAL A 75 7.76 5.50 -1.92
C VAL A 75 8.47 6.13 -3.11
N TYR A 76 7.74 6.83 -3.99
CA TYR A 76 8.33 7.54 -5.11
C TYR A 76 9.42 8.53 -4.68
N ALA A 77 9.15 9.30 -3.61
CA ALA A 77 10.07 10.26 -3.03
C ALA A 77 11.24 9.63 -2.23
N ARG A 78 11.33 8.29 -2.17
CA ARG A 78 12.35 7.52 -1.43
C ARG A 78 12.37 7.80 0.08
N ILE A 79 11.22 8.20 0.63
CA ILE A 79 11.04 8.36 2.09
C ILE A 79 10.80 6.98 2.72
N VAL A 80 9.99 6.15 2.06
CA VAL A 80 9.69 4.78 2.49
C VAL A 80 10.17 3.79 1.40
N PRO A 81 10.99 2.80 1.73
CA PRO A 81 11.37 1.78 0.75
C PRO A 81 10.17 0.94 0.29
N LEU A 82 10.08 0.63 -1.01
CA LEU A 82 8.97 -0.15 -1.57
C LEU A 82 8.81 -1.53 -0.91
N HIS A 83 9.92 -2.21 -0.57
CA HIS A 83 9.87 -3.53 0.08
C HIS A 83 9.21 -3.49 1.45
N VAL A 84 9.45 -2.41 2.23
CA VAL A 84 8.79 -2.23 3.54
C VAL A 84 7.28 -2.13 3.38
N VAL A 85 6.81 -1.41 2.35
CA VAL A 85 5.38 -1.34 2.03
C VAL A 85 4.85 -2.68 1.52
N GLY A 86 5.61 -3.36 0.67
CA GLY A 86 5.25 -4.67 0.13
C GLY A 86 5.05 -5.73 1.21
N ASP A 87 5.99 -5.81 2.16
CA ASP A 87 5.97 -6.80 3.23
C ASP A 87 4.84 -6.54 4.25
N LEU A 88 4.49 -5.27 4.50
CA LEU A 88 3.47 -4.89 5.48
C LEU A 88 2.06 -4.77 4.91
N LEU A 89 1.93 -4.18 3.73
CA LEU A 89 0.66 -3.74 3.16
C LEU A 89 0.47 -4.16 1.71
N GLY A 90 1.40 -4.93 1.14
CA GLY A 90 1.36 -5.28 -0.29
C GLY A 90 0.05 -5.96 -0.69
N GLY A 91 -0.43 -6.91 0.10
CA GLY A 91 -1.72 -7.58 -0.17
C GLY A 91 -2.89 -6.62 -0.04
N THR A 92 -2.89 -5.80 1.02
CA THR A 92 -3.94 -4.81 1.31
C THR A 92 -4.04 -3.75 0.23
N ALA A 93 -2.92 -3.20 -0.22
CA ALA A 93 -2.87 -2.16 -1.24
C ALA A 93 -3.37 -2.68 -2.60
N ARG A 94 -2.96 -3.89 -3.01
CA ARG A 94 -3.46 -4.51 -4.25
C ARG A 94 -4.95 -4.79 -4.20
N LEU A 95 -5.44 -5.31 -3.06
CA LEU A 95 -6.87 -5.56 -2.87
C LEU A 95 -7.65 -4.26 -2.92
N ALA A 96 -7.24 -3.25 -2.16
CA ALA A 96 -7.88 -1.94 -2.15
C ALA A 96 -7.92 -1.33 -3.55
N TRP A 97 -6.81 -1.42 -4.32
CA TRP A 97 -6.76 -0.91 -5.68
C TRP A 97 -7.78 -1.61 -6.57
N ARG A 98 -7.83 -2.95 -6.54
CA ARG A 98 -8.83 -3.73 -7.32
C ARG A 98 -10.27 -3.32 -7.01
N LYS A 99 -10.59 -2.99 -5.75
CA LYS A 99 -11.94 -2.55 -5.34
C LYS A 99 -12.24 -1.10 -5.75
N ALA A 100 -11.25 -0.21 -5.64
CA ALA A 100 -11.43 1.22 -5.88
C ALA A 100 -11.28 1.62 -7.35
N GLN A 101 -10.55 0.83 -8.16
CA GLN A 101 -10.20 1.16 -9.54
C GLN A 101 -11.39 1.65 -10.39
N PRO A 102 -12.57 1.00 -10.41
CA PRO A 102 -13.69 1.46 -11.23
C PRO A 102 -14.15 2.88 -10.87
N TYR A 103 -14.17 3.21 -9.58
CA TYR A 103 -14.51 4.55 -9.10
C TYR A 103 -13.44 5.57 -9.51
N VAL A 104 -12.16 5.25 -9.33
CA VAL A 104 -11.05 6.14 -9.68
C VAL A 104 -11.04 6.47 -11.17
N GLU A 105 -11.21 5.47 -12.03
CA GLU A 105 -11.24 5.66 -13.48
C GLU A 105 -12.41 6.54 -13.91
N GLU A 106 -13.59 6.35 -13.30
CA GLU A 106 -14.77 7.16 -13.59
C GLU A 106 -14.62 8.61 -13.11
N GLU A 107 -14.05 8.84 -11.93
CA GLU A 107 -13.77 10.20 -11.44
C GLU A 107 -12.76 10.94 -12.32
N ARG A 108 -11.72 10.25 -12.81
CA ARG A 108 -10.78 10.82 -13.78
C ARG A 108 -11.47 11.13 -15.11
N ARG A 109 -12.40 10.28 -15.56
CA ARG A 109 -13.20 10.51 -16.77
C ARG A 109 -14.13 11.72 -16.61
N ARG A 110 -14.82 11.85 -15.47
CA ARG A 110 -15.73 12.96 -15.16
C ARG A 110 -14.99 14.29 -15.02
N SER A 111 -13.85 14.29 -14.34
CA SER A 111 -13.04 15.50 -14.10
C SER A 111 -12.13 15.89 -15.28
N GLY A 112 -11.86 14.95 -16.19
CA GLY A 112 -10.86 15.13 -17.26
C GLY A 112 -9.41 15.17 -16.77
N SER A 113 -9.15 14.79 -15.51
CA SER A 113 -7.83 14.86 -14.88
C SER A 113 -7.35 13.47 -14.48
N GLN A 114 -6.10 13.14 -14.77
CA GLN A 114 -5.48 11.87 -14.34
C GLN A 114 -4.97 11.91 -12.88
N LYS A 115 -5.09 13.04 -12.19
CA LYS A 115 -4.48 13.25 -10.86
C LYS A 115 -5.17 12.52 -9.72
N HIS A 116 -6.44 12.17 -9.87
CA HIS A 116 -7.17 11.54 -8.78
C HIS A 116 -6.61 10.14 -8.48
N PHE A 117 -6.08 9.94 -7.28
CA PHE A 117 -5.46 8.69 -6.83
C PHE A 117 -4.39 8.12 -7.79
N GLU A 118 -3.56 8.99 -8.40
CA GLU A 118 -2.51 8.58 -9.35
C GLU A 118 -1.38 7.80 -8.66
N TRP A 119 -1.01 8.19 -7.43
CA TRP A 119 0.07 7.54 -6.69
C TRP A 119 -0.37 6.22 -6.07
N PHE A 120 -1.64 6.08 -5.75
CA PHE A 120 -2.22 4.83 -5.29
C PHE A 120 -2.19 3.77 -6.41
N GLU A 121 -2.61 4.13 -7.62
CA GLU A 121 -2.47 3.25 -8.79
C GLU A 121 -1.00 2.91 -9.06
N TRP A 122 -0.13 3.93 -9.02
CA TRP A 122 1.30 3.73 -9.24
C TRP A 122 1.89 2.78 -8.21
N LEU A 123 1.53 2.93 -6.93
CA LEU A 123 1.97 2.06 -5.85
C LEU A 123 1.52 0.62 -6.07
N ALA A 124 0.23 0.40 -6.36
CA ALA A 124 -0.30 -0.92 -6.65
C ALA A 124 0.45 -1.57 -7.83
N THR A 125 0.74 -0.78 -8.88
CA THR A 125 1.52 -1.21 -10.04
C THR A 125 2.96 -1.57 -9.68
N GLN A 126 3.64 -0.77 -8.85
CA GLN A 126 5.02 -1.07 -8.43
C GLN A 126 5.08 -2.33 -7.56
N LEU A 127 4.09 -2.51 -6.67
CA LEU A 127 3.99 -3.70 -5.85
C LEU A 127 3.83 -4.94 -6.73
N GLU A 128 2.98 -4.90 -7.76
CA GLU A 128 2.82 -6.01 -8.70
C GLU A 128 4.12 -6.34 -9.46
N ARG A 129 4.87 -5.32 -9.88
CA ARG A 129 6.11 -5.50 -10.63
C ARG A 129 7.31 -5.93 -9.79
N TYR A 130 7.44 -5.40 -8.57
CA TYR A 130 8.71 -5.37 -7.85
C TYR A 130 8.64 -5.85 -6.40
N SER A 131 7.52 -6.45 -5.98
CA SER A 131 7.43 -7.06 -4.66
C SER A 131 7.57 -8.60 -4.68
N PRO A 132 8.55 -9.24 -5.37
CA PRO A 132 8.82 -10.66 -5.23
C PRO A 132 9.74 -10.87 -4.03
N GLY A 133 9.24 -10.63 -2.82
CA GLY A 133 9.86 -11.22 -1.63
C GLY A 133 9.84 -12.74 -1.74
N LYS A 134 10.39 -13.46 -0.75
CA LYS A 134 10.17 -14.91 -0.67
C LYS A 134 8.68 -15.27 -0.59
N THR A 135 7.85 -14.31 -0.20
CA THR A 135 6.40 -14.38 -0.22
C THR A 135 5.81 -13.63 -1.40
N ASN A 136 4.73 -14.15 -1.96
CA ASN A 136 3.95 -13.52 -3.02
C ASN A 136 2.49 -13.99 -2.95
N LEU A 137 1.70 -13.77 -4.00
CA LEU A 137 0.28 -14.19 -4.03
C LEU A 137 0.09 -15.72 -3.97
N GLU A 138 1.10 -16.50 -4.35
CA GLU A 138 1.06 -17.97 -4.40
C GLU A 138 1.77 -18.61 -3.20
N MET A 139 2.77 -17.94 -2.63
CA MET A 139 3.61 -18.45 -1.54
C MET A 139 3.49 -17.56 -0.30
N GLY A 140 2.85 -18.06 0.75
CA GLY A 140 2.72 -17.37 2.03
C GLY A 140 3.95 -17.49 2.92
N ALA A 141 4.05 -16.63 3.93
CA ALA A 141 5.18 -16.60 4.87
C ALA A 141 5.40 -17.94 5.59
N HIS A 142 4.31 -18.64 5.93
CA HIS A 142 4.34 -19.95 6.60
C HIS A 142 5.09 -21.03 5.79
N GLN A 143 5.15 -20.90 4.45
CA GLN A 143 5.94 -21.78 3.58
C GLN A 143 7.32 -21.18 3.29
N ALA A 144 7.36 -19.91 2.88
CA ALA A 144 8.58 -19.20 2.50
C ALA A 144 9.66 -19.17 3.59
N TYR A 145 9.24 -19.19 4.86
CA TYR A 145 10.10 -19.07 6.03
C TYR A 145 9.95 -20.25 7.01
N GLN A 146 9.51 -21.41 6.53
CA GLN A 146 9.34 -22.61 7.37
C GLN A 146 10.61 -23.01 8.15
N ASP A 147 11.79 -22.71 7.60
CA ASP A 147 13.10 -23.05 8.18
C ASP A 147 13.74 -21.91 9.00
N TRP A 148 13.01 -20.81 9.26
CA TRP A 148 13.53 -19.65 9.97
C TRP A 148 13.83 -19.97 11.45
N LYS A 149 14.97 -19.48 11.96
CA LYS A 149 15.39 -19.62 13.36
C LYS A 149 15.60 -18.23 13.98
N PRO A 150 15.21 -18.03 15.26
CA PRO A 150 15.37 -16.75 15.97
C PRO A 150 16.82 -16.26 16.10
#